data_AF-A0A849H2B8-F1
#
_entry.id   AF-A0A849H2B8-F1
#
_cell.length_a   1.000
_cell.length_b   1.000
_cell.length_c   1.000
_cell.angle_alpha   90.00
_cell.angle_beta   90.00
_cell.angle_gamma   90.00
#
_symmetry.space_group_name_H-M   'P 1'
#
loop_
_entity.id
_entity.type
_entity.pdbx_description
1 polymer ?
#
loop_
_entity_poly.entity_id
_entity_poly.type
_entity_poly.pdbx_seq_one_letter_code
_entity_poly.pdbx_strand_id
1 'polypeptide(L)'
;PVPLVPSAVIFDLASDRKRPGPDEGRAAAENAVSDPVPQGRVGAGTGATVGKLLGPADVSAGGLGSSSREWRGGVVGALAVVNALGQVVDDQGGILAGVRAEDGTFMDADSLASSDGPTGEGMPGTNTTLVVVATDHPVGRVDLGRIAKVAATALPRAITPVNTPFDGDVVFALSTGEAARSMKPQDVLALGVVARELVEEAIRKAVG
;
A
#
# COMPACT_ATOMS: atom_id res chain seq x y z
N PRO A 1 -30.55 -8.31 -5.92
CA PRO A 1 -29.24 -7.73 -6.33
C PRO A 1 -28.11 -8.56 -5.71
N VAL A 2 -26.99 -8.74 -6.39
CA VAL A 2 -25.83 -9.51 -5.89
C VAL A 2 -24.66 -8.53 -5.68
N PRO A 3 -24.14 -8.38 -4.45
CA PRO A 3 -23.04 -7.45 -4.18
C PRO A 3 -21.71 -7.98 -4.74
N LEU A 4 -20.91 -7.10 -5.31
CA LEU A 4 -19.55 -7.40 -5.78
C LEU A 4 -18.55 -6.76 -4.81
N VAL A 5 -17.86 -7.60 -4.03
CA VAL A 5 -16.93 -7.15 -2.98
C VAL A 5 -15.54 -7.74 -3.26
N PRO A 6 -14.71 -7.08 -4.08
CA PRO A 6 -13.32 -7.50 -4.25
C PRO A 6 -12.59 -7.39 -2.91
N SER A 7 -11.72 -8.36 -2.62
CA SER A 7 -10.96 -8.43 -1.36
C SER A 7 -9.53 -8.85 -1.64
N ALA A 8 -8.61 -8.36 -0.81
CA ALA A 8 -7.21 -8.76 -0.77
C ALA A 8 -6.76 -8.79 0.69
N VAL A 9 -5.66 -9.48 0.98
CA VAL A 9 -5.18 -9.72 2.35
C VAL A 9 -3.69 -9.46 2.46
N ILE A 10 -3.23 -9.13 3.66
CA ILE A 10 -1.82 -9.20 4.02
C ILE A 10 -1.58 -10.45 4.88
N PHE A 11 -0.33 -10.90 4.97
CA PHE A 11 0.07 -11.91 5.95
C PHE A 11 0.70 -11.24 7.18
N ASP A 12 -0.02 -11.25 8.30
CA ASP A 12 0.38 -10.62 9.58
C ASP A 12 0.47 -11.62 10.75
N LEU A 13 0.39 -12.93 10.45
CA LEU A 13 0.31 -14.01 11.44
C LEU A 13 1.58 -14.21 12.29
N ALA A 14 2.67 -13.50 11.95
CA ALA A 14 3.87 -13.45 12.76
C ALA A 14 3.67 -12.59 14.03
N SER A 15 2.70 -11.67 14.02
CA SER A 15 2.40 -10.77 15.16
C SER A 15 1.35 -11.37 16.10
N ASP A 16 0.25 -11.87 15.56
CA ASP A 16 -0.84 -12.57 16.25
C ASP A 16 -1.43 -13.60 15.29
N ARG A 17 -1.77 -14.80 15.78
CA ARG A 17 -2.38 -15.86 14.95
C ARG A 17 -3.88 -15.64 14.70
N LYS A 18 -4.48 -14.61 15.30
CA LYS A 18 -5.89 -14.25 15.09
C LYS A 18 -6.09 -13.70 13.67
N ARG A 19 -7.15 -14.15 13.00
CA ARG A 19 -7.55 -13.69 11.67
C ARG A 19 -8.90 -12.97 11.73
N PRO A 20 -9.13 -11.92 10.92
CA PRO A 20 -10.45 -11.33 10.79
C PRO A 20 -11.42 -12.35 10.16
N GLY A 21 -12.63 -12.42 10.71
CA GLY A 21 -13.74 -13.21 10.20
C GLY A 21 -14.84 -12.34 9.58
N PRO A 22 -16.01 -12.94 9.27
CA PRO A 22 -17.13 -12.23 8.69
C PRO A 22 -17.65 -11.06 9.54
N ASP A 23 -17.59 -11.19 10.87
CA ASP A 23 -18.09 -10.17 11.80
C ASP A 23 -17.17 -8.95 11.82
N GLU A 24 -15.85 -9.14 11.81
CA GLU A 24 -14.89 -8.04 11.67
C GLU A 24 -15.06 -7.32 10.33
N GLY A 25 -15.29 -8.06 9.24
CA GLY A 25 -15.56 -7.46 7.93
C GLY A 25 -16.85 -6.65 7.91
N ARG A 26 -17.92 -7.15 8.54
CA ARG A 26 -19.18 -6.42 8.69
C ARG A 26 -19.00 -5.16 9.53
N ALA A 27 -18.35 -5.27 10.69
CA ALA A 27 -18.10 -4.14 11.57
C ALA A 27 -17.25 -3.07 10.87
N ALA A 28 -16.25 -3.45 10.07
CA ALA A 28 -15.46 -2.51 9.28
C ALA A 28 -16.33 -1.75 8.25
N ALA A 29 -17.27 -2.44 7.59
CA ALA A 29 -18.18 -1.82 6.64
C ALA A 29 -19.21 -0.90 7.31
N GLU A 30 -19.76 -1.30 8.47
CA GLU A 30 -20.72 -0.51 9.23
C GLU A 30 -20.10 0.74 9.87
N ASN A 31 -18.80 0.69 10.20
CA ASN A 31 -18.05 1.82 10.75
C ASN A 31 -17.36 2.69 9.69
N ALA A 32 -17.62 2.48 8.39
CA ALA A 32 -17.06 3.31 7.34
C ALA A 32 -17.64 4.75 7.43
N VAL A 33 -16.75 5.75 7.51
CA VAL A 33 -17.10 7.17 7.67
C VAL A 33 -16.39 8.03 6.63
N SER A 34 -16.90 9.25 6.42
CA SER A 34 -16.25 10.27 5.58
C SER A 34 -15.22 11.12 6.33
N ASP A 35 -15.08 10.91 7.64
CA ASP A 35 -14.09 11.59 8.49
C ASP A 35 -12.65 11.22 8.08
N PRO A 36 -11.64 11.98 8.53
CA PRO A 36 -10.24 11.63 8.29
C PRO A 36 -9.95 10.18 8.67
N VAL A 37 -9.33 9.44 7.73
CA VAL A 37 -8.99 8.03 7.90
C VAL A 37 -7.97 7.89 9.04
N PRO A 38 -8.23 7.09 10.08
CA PRO A 38 -7.23 6.75 11.09
C PRO A 38 -6.02 6.06 10.43
N GLN A 39 -4.80 6.39 10.86
CA GLN A 39 -3.56 5.89 10.26
C GLN A 39 -2.71 5.12 11.28
N GLY A 40 -1.71 4.39 10.79
CA GLY A 40 -0.84 3.52 11.58
C GLY A 40 -1.48 2.15 11.84
N ARG A 41 -1.42 1.68 13.09
CA ARG A 41 -1.80 0.32 13.48
C ARG A 41 -3.31 0.16 13.70
N VAL A 42 -4.08 0.40 12.65
CA VAL A 42 -5.54 0.31 12.65
C VAL A 42 -6.06 -0.57 11.51
N GLY A 43 -7.22 -1.19 11.71
CA GLY A 43 -7.86 -2.03 10.69
C GLY A 43 -6.90 -3.08 10.13
N ALA A 44 -6.78 -3.14 8.80
CA ALA A 44 -5.85 -4.06 8.12
C ALA A 44 -4.36 -3.75 8.38
N GLY A 45 -4.01 -2.56 8.88
CA GLY A 45 -2.65 -2.19 9.27
C GLY A 45 -2.23 -2.65 10.66
N THR A 46 -3.13 -3.25 11.46
CA THR A 46 -2.89 -3.55 12.88
C THR A 46 -1.66 -4.44 13.12
N GLY A 47 -1.49 -5.49 12.31
CA GLY A 47 -0.38 -6.43 12.37
C GLY A 47 0.69 -6.24 11.28
N ALA A 48 0.60 -5.17 10.49
CA ALA A 48 1.48 -4.95 9.36
C ALA A 48 2.91 -4.60 9.80
N THR A 49 3.91 -5.16 9.11
CA THR A 49 5.34 -4.93 9.37
C THR A 49 6.13 -4.79 8.06
N VAL A 50 7.29 -4.14 8.13
CA VAL A 50 8.19 -3.89 6.98
C VAL A 50 9.64 -4.22 7.32
N GLY A 51 10.48 -4.44 6.29
CA GLY A 51 11.89 -4.74 6.47
C GLY A 51 12.15 -6.13 7.04
N LYS A 52 11.76 -7.17 6.29
CA LYS A 52 11.72 -8.58 6.75
C LYS A 52 12.80 -9.46 6.12
N LEU A 53 13.77 -8.89 5.43
CA LEU A 53 14.83 -9.64 4.73
C LEU A 53 15.63 -10.58 5.64
N LEU A 54 15.84 -10.19 6.91
CA LEU A 54 16.56 -10.99 7.90
C LEU A 54 15.64 -11.83 8.80
N GLY A 55 14.34 -11.88 8.49
CA GLY A 55 13.33 -12.53 9.31
C GLY A 55 12.59 -11.58 10.25
N PRO A 56 11.84 -12.10 11.23
CA PRO A 56 10.84 -11.34 11.98
C PRO A 56 11.39 -10.55 13.19
N ALA A 57 12.65 -10.74 13.58
CA ALA A 57 13.19 -10.17 14.82
C ALA A 57 13.39 -8.64 14.75
N ASP A 58 13.92 -8.15 13.62
CA ASP A 58 14.40 -6.77 13.49
C ASP A 58 13.58 -5.94 12.49
N VAL A 59 12.28 -6.25 12.41
CA VAL A 59 11.32 -5.58 11.52
C VAL A 59 10.88 -4.24 12.08
N SER A 60 10.49 -3.32 11.20
CA SER A 60 9.82 -2.08 11.59
C SER A 60 8.30 -2.23 11.53
N ALA A 61 7.60 -1.38 12.31
CA ALA A 61 6.15 -1.29 12.21
C ALA A 61 5.74 -0.82 10.80
N GLY A 62 4.80 -1.55 10.20
CA GLY A 62 4.04 -1.10 9.06
C GLY A 62 2.76 -0.41 9.52
N GLY A 63 1.77 -0.32 8.63
CA GLY A 63 0.46 0.20 9.00
C GLY A 63 -0.44 0.52 7.83
N LEU A 64 -1.49 1.27 8.13
CA LEU A 64 -2.40 1.89 7.17
C LEU A 64 -2.05 3.38 7.04
N GLY A 65 -1.94 3.87 5.82
CA GLY A 65 -1.78 5.30 5.54
C GLY A 65 -2.79 5.78 4.50
N SER A 66 -3.08 7.08 4.53
CA SER A 66 -4.00 7.72 3.59
C SER A 66 -3.56 9.14 3.21
N SER A 67 -3.85 9.50 1.97
CA SER A 67 -3.60 10.83 1.42
C SER A 67 -4.74 11.20 0.46
N SER A 68 -5.00 12.49 0.30
CA SER A 68 -5.93 12.98 -0.71
C SER A 68 -5.61 14.42 -1.07
N ARG A 69 -6.07 14.86 -2.24
CA ARG A 69 -6.07 16.27 -2.61
C ARG A 69 -7.20 16.61 -3.55
N GLU A 70 -7.59 17.88 -3.52
CA GLU A 70 -8.40 18.46 -4.59
C GLU A 70 -7.57 18.57 -5.87
N TRP A 71 -8.15 18.18 -6.99
CA TRP A 71 -7.53 18.25 -8.30
C TRP A 71 -8.59 18.45 -9.38
N ARG A 72 -8.47 19.54 -10.15
CA ARG A 72 -9.37 19.90 -11.27
C ARG A 72 -10.86 19.90 -10.89
N GLY A 73 -11.19 20.39 -9.70
CA GLY A 73 -12.58 20.50 -9.22
C GLY A 73 -13.21 19.20 -8.73
N GLY A 74 -12.42 18.15 -8.52
CA GLY A 74 -12.82 16.92 -7.84
C GLY A 74 -11.75 16.48 -6.84
N VAL A 75 -11.93 15.34 -6.21
CA VAL A 75 -11.01 14.76 -5.23
C VAL A 75 -10.36 13.49 -5.78
N VAL A 76 -9.08 13.33 -5.49
CA VAL A 76 -8.35 12.08 -5.67
C VAL A 76 -7.79 11.69 -4.30
N GLY A 77 -7.98 10.43 -3.91
CA GLY A 77 -7.49 9.88 -2.66
C GLY A 77 -6.77 8.56 -2.86
N ALA A 78 -5.85 8.25 -1.95
CA ALA A 78 -5.18 6.98 -1.83
C ALA A 78 -5.25 6.45 -0.40
N LEU A 79 -5.30 5.13 -0.28
CA LEU A 79 -5.18 4.39 0.97
C LEU A 79 -4.23 3.22 0.74
N ALA A 80 -3.28 3.01 1.65
CA ALA A 80 -2.28 1.96 1.55
C ALA A 80 -2.18 1.19 2.86
N VAL A 81 -2.09 -0.14 2.79
CA VAL A 81 -1.72 -1.01 3.91
C VAL A 81 -0.36 -1.60 3.56
N VAL A 82 0.65 -1.32 4.38
CA VAL A 82 2.06 -1.59 4.06
C VAL A 82 2.60 -2.71 4.94
N ASN A 83 2.65 -3.92 4.36
CA ASN A 83 3.22 -5.12 4.98
C ASN A 83 4.36 -5.70 4.11
N ALA A 84 5.29 -4.84 3.69
CA ALA A 84 6.29 -5.13 2.67
C ALA A 84 7.43 -6.04 3.17
N LEU A 85 8.08 -6.75 2.24
CA LEU A 85 9.38 -7.39 2.49
C LEU A 85 10.47 -6.33 2.67
N GLY A 86 10.52 -5.37 1.74
CA GLY A 86 11.52 -4.32 1.71
C GLY A 86 11.31 -3.23 2.75
N GLN A 87 12.15 -2.20 2.63
CA GLN A 87 12.12 -1.00 3.46
C GLN A 87 11.29 0.10 2.79
N VAL A 88 10.70 0.97 3.59
CA VAL A 88 10.03 2.20 3.14
C VAL A 88 11.04 3.35 3.15
N VAL A 89 11.05 4.13 2.06
CA VAL A 89 11.99 5.25 1.87
C VAL A 89 11.27 6.59 1.62
N ASP A 90 11.93 7.68 2.01
CA ASP A 90 11.53 9.04 1.67
C ASP A 90 11.89 9.41 0.21
N ASP A 91 11.55 10.64 -0.21
CA ASP A 91 11.83 11.13 -1.56
C ASP A 91 13.33 11.30 -1.88
N GLN A 92 14.20 11.30 -0.87
CA GLN A 92 15.65 11.41 -0.99
C GLN A 92 16.35 10.05 -0.87
N GLY A 93 15.59 8.96 -0.68
CA GLY A 93 16.12 7.61 -0.46
C GLY A 93 16.49 7.30 0.99
N GLY A 94 16.20 8.19 1.94
CA GLY A 94 16.36 7.94 3.36
C GLY A 94 15.40 6.85 3.85
N ILE A 95 15.90 5.91 4.66
CA ILE A 95 15.07 4.81 5.19
C ILE A 95 14.17 5.35 6.31
N LEU A 96 12.85 5.25 6.11
CA LEU A 96 11.84 5.62 7.09
C LEU A 96 11.47 4.45 8.00
N ALA A 97 11.42 3.24 7.44
CA ALA A 97 11.14 2.01 8.16
C ALA A 97 11.72 0.82 7.40
N GLY A 98 12.46 -0.05 8.09
CA GLY A 98 13.15 -1.17 7.44
C GLY A 98 13.75 -2.13 8.46
N VAL A 99 14.70 -2.94 7.99
CA VAL A 99 15.50 -3.82 8.83
C VAL A 99 16.34 -2.96 9.78
N ARG A 100 16.37 -3.30 11.07
CA ARG A 100 17.18 -2.61 12.06
C ARG A 100 18.42 -3.42 12.44
N ALA A 101 19.54 -2.75 12.65
CA ALA A 101 20.71 -3.32 13.30
C ALA A 101 20.54 -3.33 14.82
N GLU A 102 21.44 -4.02 15.53
CA GLU A 102 21.43 -4.10 17.00
C GLU A 102 21.52 -2.72 17.69
N ASP A 103 22.16 -1.75 17.04
CA ASP A 103 22.28 -0.37 17.53
C ASP A 103 21.05 0.50 17.22
N GLY A 104 20.03 -0.07 16.58
CA GLY A 104 18.77 0.57 16.21
C GLY A 104 18.83 1.38 14.91
N THR A 105 19.98 1.42 14.21
CA THR A 105 20.08 2.06 12.89
C THR A 105 19.44 1.19 11.80
N PHE A 106 19.04 1.81 10.69
CA PHE A 106 18.49 1.07 9.55
C PHE A 106 19.61 0.48 8.69
N MET A 107 19.42 -0.78 8.30
CA MET A 107 20.26 -1.47 7.33
C MET A 107 19.62 -1.38 5.95
N ASP A 108 20.43 -1.06 4.94
CA ASP A 108 19.94 -0.97 3.56
C ASP A 108 19.55 -2.34 3.01
N ALA A 109 18.27 -2.47 2.66
CA ALA A 109 17.65 -3.70 2.19
C ALA A 109 18.26 -4.22 0.87
N ASP A 110 18.59 -3.33 -0.07
CA ASP A 110 19.17 -3.74 -1.36
C ASP A 110 20.61 -4.25 -1.20
N SER A 111 21.39 -3.62 -0.32
CA SER A 111 22.72 -4.09 0.07
C SER A 111 22.66 -5.45 0.76
N LEU A 112 21.69 -5.66 1.65
CA LEU A 112 21.47 -6.96 2.30
C LEU A 112 21.11 -8.05 1.27
N ALA A 113 20.17 -7.77 0.38
CA ALA A 113 19.66 -8.73 -0.60
C ALA A 113 20.70 -9.11 -1.67
N SER A 114 21.67 -8.23 -1.94
CA SER A 114 22.76 -8.48 -2.92
C SER A 114 24.06 -8.98 -2.30
N SER A 115 24.12 -9.12 -0.98
CA SER A 115 25.30 -9.64 -0.28
C SER A 115 25.39 -11.18 -0.32
N ASP A 116 26.58 -11.72 -0.10
CA ASP A 116 26.80 -13.17 0.13
C ASP A 116 26.33 -13.63 1.52
N GLY A 117 25.74 -12.73 2.32
CA GLY A 117 25.24 -13.00 3.66
C GLY A 117 23.96 -13.83 3.66
N PRO A 118 23.57 -14.38 4.82
CA PRO A 118 22.32 -15.14 4.92
C PRO A 118 21.13 -14.20 4.69
N THR A 119 20.32 -14.50 3.68
CA THR A 119 18.93 -14.02 3.62
C THR A 119 18.07 -14.99 4.43
N GLY A 120 17.07 -14.49 5.16
CA GLY A 120 16.17 -15.35 5.89
C GLY A 120 15.42 -16.30 4.93
N GLU A 121 15.10 -17.52 5.37
CA GLU A 121 14.20 -18.41 4.62
C GLU A 121 12.79 -17.81 4.60
N GLY A 122 12.54 -16.93 3.63
CA GLY A 122 11.24 -16.30 3.42
C GLY A 122 10.24 -17.27 2.79
N MET A 123 8.99 -17.24 3.25
CA MET A 123 7.91 -17.95 2.58
C MET A 123 7.32 -17.07 1.46
N PRO A 124 7.23 -17.55 0.21
CA PRO A 124 6.61 -16.78 -0.89
C PRO A 124 5.19 -16.28 -0.54
N GLY A 125 4.87 -15.05 -0.94
CA GLY A 125 3.57 -14.44 -0.73
C GLY A 125 3.22 -14.06 0.72
N THR A 126 4.20 -13.95 1.62
CA THR A 126 3.97 -13.52 3.02
C THR A 126 4.17 -12.02 3.26
N ASN A 127 4.42 -11.27 2.20
CA ASN A 127 4.56 -9.82 2.22
C ASN A 127 3.58 -9.21 1.23
N THR A 128 3.03 -8.04 1.52
CA THR A 128 1.99 -7.44 0.69
C THR A 128 1.80 -5.97 0.98
N THR A 129 1.79 -5.15 -0.06
CA THR A 129 1.27 -3.78 -0.04
C THR A 129 -0.07 -3.73 -0.77
N LEU A 130 -1.13 -3.38 -0.04
CA LEU A 130 -2.47 -3.21 -0.61
C LEU A 130 -2.75 -1.73 -0.80
N VAL A 131 -3.17 -1.34 -2.00
CA VAL A 131 -3.46 0.06 -2.33
C VAL A 131 -4.85 0.19 -2.92
N VAL A 132 -5.55 1.24 -2.51
CA VAL A 132 -6.78 1.73 -3.14
C VAL A 132 -6.58 3.16 -3.58
N VAL A 133 -6.87 3.45 -4.84
CA VAL A 133 -7.02 4.81 -5.37
C VAL A 133 -8.50 5.06 -5.64
N ALA A 134 -9.02 6.19 -5.16
CA ALA A 134 -10.40 6.59 -5.35
C ALA A 134 -10.49 8.02 -5.90
N THR A 135 -11.52 8.28 -6.73
CA THR A 135 -11.79 9.61 -7.25
C THR A 135 -13.27 9.82 -7.56
N ASP A 136 -13.74 11.07 -7.51
CA ASP A 136 -15.09 11.47 -7.97
C ASP A 136 -15.12 11.88 -9.45
N HIS A 137 -13.95 11.98 -10.10
CA HIS A 137 -13.88 12.20 -11.55
C HIS A 137 -14.57 11.06 -12.30
N PRO A 138 -15.35 11.32 -13.37
CA PRO A 138 -16.07 10.28 -14.10
C PRO A 138 -15.11 9.45 -14.96
N VAL A 139 -14.60 8.35 -14.40
CA VAL A 139 -13.60 7.48 -15.06
C VAL A 139 -14.16 6.10 -15.34
N GLY A 140 -14.11 5.69 -16.62
CA GLY A 140 -14.56 4.36 -17.03
C GLY A 140 -13.60 3.24 -16.62
N ARG A 141 -14.11 2.00 -16.54
CA ARG A 141 -13.37 0.80 -16.11
C ARG A 141 -12.00 0.62 -16.80
N VAL A 142 -11.93 0.86 -18.11
CA VAL A 142 -10.68 0.69 -18.87
C VAL A 142 -9.63 1.71 -18.45
N ASP A 143 -10.03 2.96 -18.24
CA ASP A 143 -9.13 4.04 -17.82
C ASP A 143 -8.73 3.89 -16.35
N LEU A 144 -9.63 3.43 -15.47
CA LEU A 144 -9.28 3.03 -14.11
C LEU A 144 -8.18 1.95 -14.09
N GLY A 145 -8.25 0.96 -14.98
CA GLY A 145 -7.20 -0.04 -15.13
C GLY A 145 -5.85 0.55 -15.56
N ARG A 146 -5.85 1.63 -16.35
CA ARG A 146 -4.62 2.36 -16.71
C ARG A 146 -4.10 3.17 -15.53
N ILE A 147 -4.97 3.86 -14.80
CA ILE A 147 -4.62 4.64 -13.60
C ILE A 147 -4.05 3.72 -12.52
N ALA A 148 -4.64 2.55 -12.27
CA ALA A 148 -4.12 1.57 -11.32
C ALA A 148 -2.69 1.14 -11.67
N LYS A 149 -2.39 0.91 -12.95
CA LYS A 149 -1.02 0.59 -13.41
C LYS A 149 -0.04 1.73 -13.20
N VAL A 150 -0.45 2.98 -13.45
CA VAL A 150 0.42 4.14 -13.18
C VAL A 150 0.61 4.32 -11.68
N ALA A 151 -0.45 4.18 -10.87
CA ALA A 151 -0.38 4.25 -9.42
C ALA A 151 0.53 3.17 -8.84
N ALA A 152 0.55 1.96 -9.41
CA ALA A 152 1.46 0.89 -8.98
C ALA A 152 2.95 1.25 -9.13
N THR A 153 3.30 2.22 -9.97
CA THR A 153 4.70 2.72 -10.06
C THR A 153 5.14 3.52 -8.84
N ALA A 154 4.22 3.86 -7.92
CA ALA A 154 4.53 4.44 -6.63
C ALA A 154 5.27 3.46 -5.70
N LEU A 155 4.94 2.16 -5.79
CA LEU A 155 5.52 1.14 -4.92
C LEU A 155 7.05 1.15 -4.96
N PRO A 156 7.73 1.02 -6.12
CA PRO A 156 9.20 1.03 -6.17
C PRO A 156 9.82 2.40 -5.87
N ARG A 157 9.03 3.46 -5.71
CA ARG A 157 9.50 4.81 -5.33
C ARG A 157 9.41 5.07 -3.83
N ALA A 158 8.62 4.27 -3.12
CA ALA A 158 8.43 4.37 -1.69
C ALA A 158 8.88 3.11 -0.95
N ILE A 159 9.10 1.98 -1.64
CA ILE A 159 9.45 0.67 -1.08
C ILE A 159 10.57 0.04 -1.90
N THR A 160 11.63 -0.41 -1.24
CA THR A 160 12.72 -1.15 -1.89
C THR A 160 13.29 -2.28 -1.01
N PRO A 161 13.49 -3.51 -1.53
CA PRO A 161 12.91 -4.01 -2.78
C PRO A 161 11.39 -4.19 -2.66
N VAL A 162 10.69 -4.25 -3.81
CA VAL A 162 9.23 -4.45 -3.90
C VAL A 162 8.88 -5.24 -5.16
N ASN A 163 7.64 -5.74 -5.28
CA ASN A 163 7.22 -6.66 -6.34
C ASN A 163 8.12 -7.92 -6.40
N THR A 164 8.61 -8.37 -5.25
CA THR A 164 9.44 -9.57 -5.16
C THR A 164 8.58 -10.83 -5.30
N PRO A 165 9.17 -12.02 -5.52
CA PRO A 165 8.43 -13.27 -5.45
C PRO A 165 7.75 -13.53 -4.09
N PHE A 166 8.09 -12.76 -3.06
CA PHE A 166 7.53 -12.84 -1.73
C PHE A 166 6.38 -11.85 -1.49
N ASP A 167 6.17 -10.92 -2.42
CA ASP A 167 5.13 -9.89 -2.33
C ASP A 167 3.86 -10.28 -3.10
N GLY A 168 2.71 -9.98 -2.49
CA GLY A 168 1.37 -10.09 -3.08
C GLY A 168 0.77 -8.73 -3.41
N ASP A 169 1.59 -7.77 -3.87
CA ASP A 169 1.19 -6.37 -4.04
C ASP A 169 -0.01 -6.18 -4.99
N VAL A 170 -0.99 -5.38 -4.58
CA VAL A 170 -2.21 -5.14 -5.36
C VAL A 170 -2.64 -3.67 -5.28
N VAL A 171 -3.00 -3.09 -6.43
CA VAL A 171 -3.60 -1.76 -6.53
C VAL A 171 -4.99 -1.84 -7.14
N PHE A 172 -5.99 -1.40 -6.37
CA PHE A 172 -7.36 -1.16 -6.85
C PHE A 172 -7.54 0.31 -7.20
N ALA A 173 -8.28 0.60 -8.28
CA ALA A 173 -8.72 1.95 -8.62
C ALA A 173 -10.23 1.96 -8.80
N LEU A 174 -10.91 2.91 -8.16
CA LEU A 174 -12.35 3.13 -8.28
C LEU A 174 -12.68 4.59 -8.55
N SER A 175 -13.84 4.80 -9.18
CA SER A 175 -14.45 6.11 -9.36
C SER A 175 -15.89 6.07 -8.87
N THR A 176 -16.33 7.12 -8.18
CA THR A 176 -17.73 7.34 -7.82
C THR A 176 -18.49 8.11 -8.90
N GLY A 177 -17.77 8.70 -9.88
CA GLY A 177 -18.35 9.43 -11.00
C GLY A 177 -18.78 8.50 -12.14
N GLU A 178 -19.93 8.79 -12.75
CA GLU A 178 -20.45 8.02 -13.87
C GLU A 178 -19.82 8.49 -15.20
N ALA A 179 -19.02 7.61 -15.83
CA ALA A 179 -18.34 7.93 -17.08
C ALA A 179 -19.18 7.56 -18.30
N ALA A 180 -19.66 8.56 -19.04
CA ALA A 180 -20.35 8.35 -20.32
C ALA A 180 -19.40 8.01 -21.48
N ARG A 181 -18.11 8.35 -21.36
CA ARG A 181 -17.08 8.12 -22.38
C ARG A 181 -15.71 7.96 -21.74
N SER A 182 -14.77 7.35 -22.47
CA SER A 182 -13.37 7.30 -22.07
C SER A 182 -12.77 8.70 -21.94
N MET A 183 -11.83 8.85 -21.02
CA MET A 183 -11.05 10.06 -20.86
C MET A 183 -10.11 10.26 -22.06
N LYS A 184 -9.67 11.51 -22.27
CA LYS A 184 -8.59 11.75 -23.23
C LYS A 184 -7.28 11.18 -22.65
N PRO A 185 -6.35 10.64 -23.48
CA PRO A 185 -5.11 10.04 -22.98
C PRO A 185 -4.30 10.94 -22.04
N GLN A 186 -4.23 12.24 -22.31
CA GLN A 186 -3.55 13.21 -21.46
C GLN A 186 -4.19 13.39 -20.07
N ASP A 187 -5.51 13.20 -19.97
CA ASP A 187 -6.21 13.32 -18.69
C ASP A 187 -6.04 12.04 -17.86
N VAL A 188 -6.01 10.86 -18.51
CA VAL A 188 -5.63 9.59 -17.87
C VAL A 188 -4.21 9.66 -17.32
N LEU A 189 -3.27 10.20 -18.11
CA LEU A 189 -1.89 10.41 -17.67
C LEU A 189 -1.84 11.34 -16.45
N ALA A 190 -2.48 12.51 -16.53
CA ALA A 190 -2.43 13.50 -15.46
C ALA A 190 -3.04 12.96 -14.16
N LEU A 191 -4.19 12.29 -14.23
CA LEU A 191 -4.82 11.66 -13.07
C LEU A 191 -3.99 10.49 -12.54
N GLY A 192 -3.38 9.69 -13.42
CA GLY A 192 -2.47 8.62 -13.03
C GLY A 192 -1.26 9.13 -12.24
N VAL A 193 -0.67 10.26 -12.65
CA VAL A 193 0.44 10.90 -11.93
C VAL A 193 -0.02 11.40 -10.55
N VAL A 194 -1.20 12.03 -10.47
CA VAL A 194 -1.79 12.44 -9.18
C VAL A 194 -1.98 11.24 -8.26
N ALA A 195 -2.55 10.15 -8.79
CA ALA A 195 -2.77 8.92 -8.04
C ALA A 195 -1.45 8.34 -7.52
N ARG A 196 -0.41 8.26 -8.36
CA ARG A 196 0.94 7.82 -7.96
C ARG A 196 1.50 8.65 -6.81
N GLU A 197 1.46 9.98 -6.90
CA GLU A 197 1.96 10.88 -5.85
C GLU A 197 1.27 10.63 -4.51
N LEU A 198 -0.07 10.49 -4.54
CA LEU A 198 -0.85 10.20 -3.36
C LEU A 198 -0.54 8.82 -2.79
N VAL A 199 -0.32 7.80 -3.63
CA VAL A 199 0.09 6.47 -3.15
C VAL A 199 1.46 6.51 -2.48
N GLU A 200 2.44 7.24 -3.02
CA GLU A 200 3.75 7.44 -2.37
C GLU A 200 3.59 8.07 -0.98
N GLU A 201 2.78 9.11 -0.88
CA GLU A 201 2.49 9.78 0.39
C GLU A 201 1.76 8.86 1.39
N ALA A 202 0.77 8.09 0.93
CA ALA A 202 0.02 7.16 1.77
C ALA A 202 0.92 6.04 2.31
N ILE A 203 1.83 5.50 1.49
CA ILE A 203 2.80 4.49 1.92
C ILE A 203 3.71 5.04 3.03
N ARG A 204 4.23 6.26 2.86
CA ARG A 204 5.13 6.88 3.85
C ARG A 204 4.41 7.19 5.16
N LYS A 205 3.17 7.68 5.08
CA LYS A 205 2.32 7.92 6.27
C LYS A 205 1.96 6.63 7.03
N ALA A 206 1.96 5.49 6.36
CA ALA A 206 1.65 4.20 6.99
C ALA A 206 2.72 3.75 8.00
N VAL A 207 3.94 4.28 7.90
CA VAL A 207 5.08 3.93 8.76
C VAL A 207 5.57 5.08 9.65
N GLY A 208 4.91 6.24 9.57
CA GLY A 208 5.25 7.47 10.31
C GLY A 208 4.53 7.62 11.64
#